data_AF-A0A7S4NNF8-F1
#
_entry.id   AF-A0A7S4NNF8-F1
#
_cell.length_a   1.000
_cell.length_b   1.000
_cell.length_c   1.000
_cell.angle_alpha   90.00
_cell.angle_beta   90.00
_cell.angle_gamma   90.00
#
_symmetry.space_group_name_H-M   'P 1'
#
loop_
_entity.id
_entity.type
_entity.pdbx_description
1 polymer ?
#
loop_
_entity_poly.entity_id
_entity_poly.type
_entity_poly.pdbx_seq_one_letter_code
_entity_poly.pdbx_strand_id
1 'polypeptide(L)'
;CFPSGPFGFQMDVLARQPLWQEGLDYPHGTGHGVGAYLNVHEGPHSISFRRREDESSLQEGMTTSIEPGYYEEGNYGIRLENIMLVEKKNGQHKLGSNVDILHFVPLTLIPFQRKLIVADMLSSQEKEYLNSYHKTVWDSVSPFLQKEEDKIALEWLKENTRPL
;
A
#
# COMPACT_ATOMS: atom_id res chain seq x y z
N CYS A 1 6.76 -9.21 0.30
CA CYS A 1 8.13 -9.15 0.85
C CYS A 1 9.12 -9.23 -0.31
N PHE A 2 10.30 -8.64 -0.18
CA PHE A 2 11.33 -8.57 -1.23
C PHE A 2 12.73 -8.54 -0.59
N PRO A 3 13.80 -8.96 -1.29
CA PRO A 3 15.16 -8.80 -0.78
C PRO A 3 15.51 -7.31 -0.65
N SER A 4 16.45 -6.95 0.23
CA SER A 4 17.05 -5.61 0.24
C SER A 4 17.88 -5.36 -1.02
N GLY A 5 17.97 -4.10 -1.45
CA GLY A 5 18.76 -3.67 -2.62
C GLY A 5 17.98 -3.30 -3.90
N PRO A 6 16.77 -3.81 -4.19
CA PRO A 6 16.00 -3.35 -5.34
C PRO A 6 15.68 -1.86 -5.30
N PHE A 7 15.65 -1.25 -6.47
CA PHE A 7 15.13 0.09 -6.71
C PHE A 7 13.61 0.03 -6.87
N GLY A 8 12.92 1.13 -6.58
CA GLY A 8 11.45 1.13 -6.61
C GLY A 8 10.89 0.90 -8.01
N PHE A 9 11.57 1.33 -9.07
CA PHE A 9 11.15 1.02 -10.46
C PHE A 9 11.02 -0.48 -10.74
N GLN A 10 11.78 -1.34 -10.04
CA GLN A 10 11.69 -2.80 -10.22
C GLN A 10 10.41 -3.39 -9.60
N MET A 11 9.75 -2.64 -8.72
CA MET A 11 8.54 -3.05 -7.99
C MET A 11 7.27 -2.49 -8.63
N ASP A 12 7.37 -1.43 -9.44
CA ASP A 12 6.23 -0.75 -10.11
C ASP A 12 5.37 -1.73 -10.93
N VAL A 13 5.99 -2.71 -11.59
CA VAL A 13 5.28 -3.73 -12.37
C VAL A 13 4.30 -4.57 -11.56
N LEU A 14 4.56 -4.77 -10.26
CA LEU A 14 3.71 -5.60 -9.41
C LEU A 14 2.31 -4.99 -9.23
N ALA A 15 2.21 -3.67 -9.24
CA ALA A 15 0.95 -2.95 -9.14
C ALA A 15 0.20 -2.86 -10.48
N ARG A 16 0.92 -2.96 -11.61
CA ARG A 16 0.35 -2.91 -12.96
C ARG A 16 -0.10 -4.26 -13.48
N GLN A 17 0.55 -5.34 -13.06
CA GLN A 17 0.34 -6.67 -13.63
C GLN A 17 -1.14 -7.08 -13.73
N PRO A 18 -2.01 -6.86 -12.72
CA PRO A 18 -3.43 -7.21 -12.84
C PRO A 18 -4.17 -6.39 -13.89
N LEU A 19 -3.85 -5.10 -14.06
CA LEU A 19 -4.45 -4.25 -15.09
C LEU A 19 -3.95 -4.62 -16.48
N TRP A 20 -2.65 -4.87 -16.63
CA TRP A 20 -2.06 -5.27 -17.91
C TRP A 20 -2.62 -6.59 -18.45
N GLN A 21 -3.00 -7.53 -17.57
CA GLN A 21 -3.67 -8.78 -17.97
C GLN A 21 -5.01 -8.53 -18.68
N GLU A 22 -5.67 -7.41 -18.37
CA GLU A 22 -6.93 -6.97 -18.97
C GLU A 22 -6.73 -5.89 -20.05
N GLY A 23 -5.48 -5.58 -20.42
CA GLY A 23 -5.15 -4.54 -21.40
C GLY A 23 -5.35 -3.10 -20.89
N LEU A 24 -5.40 -2.90 -19.57
CA LEU A 24 -5.58 -1.61 -18.90
C LEU A 24 -4.28 -1.09 -18.29
N ASP A 25 -4.15 0.22 -18.04
CA ASP A 25 -2.99 0.82 -17.37
C ASP A 25 -3.36 2.16 -16.68
N TYR A 26 -2.41 2.77 -15.96
CA TYR A 26 -2.52 4.12 -15.39
C TYR A 26 -1.30 5.02 -15.72
N PRO A 27 -1.49 6.32 -16.04
CA PRO A 27 -0.47 7.17 -16.65
C PRO A 27 0.49 7.84 -15.65
N HIS A 28 0.64 7.30 -14.43
CA HIS A 28 1.52 7.82 -13.38
C HIS A 28 2.33 6.71 -12.71
N GLY A 29 3.34 7.07 -11.90
CA GLY A 29 4.10 6.09 -11.11
C GLY A 29 3.22 5.44 -10.03
N THR A 30 3.61 4.26 -9.57
CA THR A 30 2.92 3.55 -8.48
C THR A 30 3.12 4.21 -7.12
N GLY A 31 4.16 5.02 -6.93
CA GLY A 31 4.35 5.79 -5.71
C GLY A 31 5.63 6.62 -5.66
N HIS A 32 5.75 7.39 -4.60
CA HIS A 32 6.85 8.31 -4.32
C HIS A 32 7.23 8.28 -2.85
N GLY A 33 8.45 8.69 -2.50
CA GLY A 33 8.80 8.88 -1.09
C GLY A 33 8.02 10.03 -0.44
N VAL A 34 7.91 9.99 0.88
CA VAL A 34 7.15 10.99 1.68
C VAL A 34 8.00 11.46 2.85
N GLY A 35 8.30 12.76 2.91
CA GLY A 35 9.14 13.34 3.94
C GLY A 35 8.42 13.52 5.28
N ALA A 36 9.16 13.37 6.38
CA ALA A 36 8.63 13.53 7.73
C ALA A 36 8.47 15.02 8.07
N TYR A 37 7.24 15.54 7.99
CA TYR A 37 6.95 16.99 8.08
C TYR A 37 7.81 17.79 7.09
N LEU A 38 7.93 17.26 5.87
CA LEU A 38 8.61 17.89 4.74
C LEU A 38 7.74 17.72 3.49
N ASN A 39 8.36 17.56 2.32
CA ASN A 39 7.63 17.43 1.07
C ASN A 39 6.85 16.11 1.03
N VAL A 40 5.59 16.18 0.59
CA VAL A 40 4.78 14.98 0.36
C VAL A 40 5.34 14.14 -0.78
N HIS A 41 5.99 14.77 -1.76
CA HIS A 41 6.77 14.11 -2.81
C HIS A 41 8.26 14.31 -2.50
N GLU A 42 8.89 13.30 -1.92
CA GLU A 42 10.30 13.35 -1.52
C GLU A 42 11.06 12.18 -2.14
N GLY A 43 12.16 12.48 -2.85
CA GLY A 43 13.10 11.46 -3.31
C GLY A 43 14.17 11.14 -2.25
N PRO A 44 15.21 10.35 -2.59
CA PRO A 44 15.53 9.86 -3.93
C PRO A 44 14.76 8.61 -4.37
N HIS A 45 14.14 7.84 -3.47
CA HIS A 45 13.37 6.65 -3.87
C HIS A 45 12.00 7.00 -4.45
N SER A 46 11.54 6.19 -5.41
CA SER A 46 10.19 6.25 -5.98
C SER A 46 9.83 4.88 -6.56
N ILE A 47 8.55 4.48 -6.47
CA ILE A 47 8.06 3.27 -7.13
C ILE A 47 7.42 3.71 -8.45
N SER A 48 8.19 3.76 -9.52
CA SER A 48 7.73 4.29 -10.80
C SER A 48 8.41 3.62 -11.98
N PHE A 49 7.70 3.42 -13.09
CA PHE A 49 8.31 3.02 -14.36
C PHE A 49 9.36 4.03 -14.86
N ARG A 50 9.33 5.27 -14.36
CA ARG A 50 10.30 6.33 -14.68
C ARG A 50 11.51 6.16 -13.77
N ARG A 51 12.61 5.65 -14.34
CA ARG A 51 13.90 5.59 -13.65
C ARG A 51 14.52 6.99 -13.56
N ARG A 52 15.02 7.34 -12.38
CA ARG A 52 15.85 8.54 -12.18
C ARG A 52 17.32 8.18 -12.02
N GLU A 53 18.22 9.05 -12.46
CA GLU A 53 19.67 8.84 -12.32
C GLU A 53 20.11 8.87 -10.85
N ASP A 54 19.44 9.68 -10.03
CA ASP A 54 19.70 9.88 -8.60
C ASP A 54 18.84 9.00 -7.69
N GLU A 55 18.15 8.00 -8.24
CA GLU A 55 17.27 7.11 -7.47
C GLU A 55 18.05 6.27 -6.46
N SER A 56 17.49 6.04 -5.27
CA SER A 56 18.04 5.08 -4.31
C SER A 56 17.27 3.77 -4.31
N SER A 57 17.94 2.69 -3.94
CA SER A 57 17.28 1.44 -3.57
C SER A 57 16.30 1.66 -2.41
N LEU A 58 15.26 0.83 -2.32
CA LEU A 58 14.39 0.79 -1.14
C LEU A 58 15.15 0.22 0.06
N GLN A 59 15.05 0.91 1.19
CA GLN A 59 15.75 0.58 2.43
C GLN A 59 14.80 0.62 3.62
N GLU A 60 15.13 -0.12 4.68
CA GLU A 60 14.42 -0.06 5.96
C GLU A 60 14.32 1.39 6.47
N GLY A 61 13.15 1.75 7.01
CA GLY A 61 12.88 3.09 7.54
C GLY A 61 12.38 4.08 6.50
N MET A 62 12.46 3.77 5.20
CA MET A 62 11.89 4.64 4.16
C MET A 62 10.36 4.59 4.16
N THR A 63 9.75 5.75 3.95
CA THR A 63 8.31 5.93 3.74
C THR A 63 8.01 6.16 2.26
N THR A 64 7.00 5.47 1.72
CA THR A 64 6.59 5.59 0.31
C THR A 64 5.08 5.51 0.19
N SER A 65 4.47 6.24 -0.75
CA SER A 65 3.12 5.91 -1.21
C SER A 65 3.15 4.59 -2.00
N ILE A 66 2.02 3.88 -1.97
CA ILE A 66 1.64 2.86 -2.96
C ILE A 66 0.22 3.22 -3.39
N GLU A 67 0.07 3.66 -4.64
CA GLU A 67 -1.10 4.37 -5.14
C GLU A 67 -1.51 3.97 -6.58
N PRO A 68 -1.66 2.67 -6.90
CA PRO A 68 -2.16 2.27 -8.21
C PRO A 68 -3.56 2.87 -8.48
N GLY A 69 -3.85 3.09 -9.76
CA GLY A 69 -5.13 3.62 -10.18
C GLY A 69 -5.59 3.08 -11.52
N TYR A 70 -6.80 3.50 -11.92
CA TYR A 70 -7.37 3.31 -13.23
C TYR A 70 -8.32 4.45 -13.53
N TYR A 71 -8.33 4.95 -14.77
CA TYR A 71 -9.13 6.11 -15.15
C TYR A 71 -9.83 5.84 -16.47
N GLU A 72 -11.17 5.74 -16.41
CA GLU A 72 -12.04 5.58 -17.58
C GLU A 72 -12.44 6.97 -18.08
N GLU A 73 -11.98 7.34 -19.28
CA GLU A 73 -12.23 8.67 -19.83
C GLU A 73 -13.74 8.96 -19.96
N GLY A 74 -14.16 10.14 -19.50
CA GLY A 74 -15.57 10.55 -19.54
C GLY A 74 -16.49 9.81 -18.56
N ASN A 75 -15.96 8.95 -17.70
CA ASN A 75 -16.75 8.13 -16.79
C ASN A 75 -16.28 8.27 -15.32
N TYR A 76 -15.35 7.42 -14.86
CA TYR A 76 -14.92 7.38 -13.46
C TYR A 76 -13.41 7.19 -13.32
N GLY A 77 -12.91 7.41 -12.11
CA GLY A 77 -11.53 7.15 -11.74
C GLY A 77 -11.44 6.45 -10.40
N ILE A 78 -10.45 5.57 -10.26
CA ILE A 78 -10.15 4.82 -9.05
C ILE A 78 -8.66 5.02 -8.75
N ARG A 79 -8.34 5.36 -7.50
CA ARG A 79 -6.97 5.30 -6.98
C ARG A 79 -7.04 4.85 -5.53
N LEU A 80 -6.20 3.88 -5.19
CA LEU A 80 -6.11 3.32 -3.85
C LEU A 80 -4.72 3.62 -3.31
N GLU A 81 -4.62 4.57 -2.39
CA GLU A 81 -3.34 5.10 -1.91
C GLU A 81 -3.19 4.89 -0.41
N ASN A 82 -2.08 4.24 -0.03
CA ASN A 82 -1.59 4.20 1.34
C ASN A 82 -0.15 4.67 1.41
N ILE A 83 0.21 5.36 2.49
CA ILE A 83 1.60 5.55 2.88
C ILE A 83 2.06 4.30 3.60
N MET A 84 3.22 3.81 3.21
CA MET A 84 3.82 2.57 3.67
C MET A 84 5.21 2.85 4.23
N LEU A 85 5.54 2.18 5.32
CA LEU A 85 6.89 2.09 5.88
C LEU A 85 7.57 0.82 5.36
N VAL A 86 8.83 0.92 4.96
CA VAL A 86 9.66 -0.24 4.65
C VAL A 86 10.26 -0.77 5.95
N GLU A 87 9.91 -2.01 6.32
CA GLU A 87 10.43 -2.68 7.51
C GLU A 87 11.13 -4.00 7.17
N LYS A 88 12.01 -4.45 8.07
CA LYS A 88 12.59 -5.80 8.00
C LYS A 88 11.59 -6.85 8.45
N LYS A 89 11.60 -7.99 7.76
CA LYS A 89 10.85 -9.18 8.12
C LYS A 89 11.76 -10.38 8.24
N ASN A 90 11.54 -11.21 9.26
CA ASN A 90 12.17 -12.52 9.33
C ASN A 90 11.57 -13.44 8.25
N GLY A 91 12.41 -13.90 7.33
CA GLY A 91 12.03 -14.92 6.35
C GLY A 91 12.17 -16.33 6.90
N GLN A 92 11.52 -17.29 6.22
CA GLN A 92 11.71 -18.72 6.49
C GLN A 92 13.10 -19.22 6.04
N HIS A 93 13.69 -18.53 5.05
CA HIS A 93 15.01 -18.83 4.50
C HIS A 93 15.87 -17.57 4.48
N LYS A 94 17.19 -17.75 4.64
CA LYS A 94 18.18 -16.68 4.43
C LYS A 94 18.48 -16.55 2.95
N LEU A 95 18.48 -15.32 2.42
CA LEU A 95 18.79 -15.03 1.02
C LEU A 95 20.29 -14.81 0.75
N GLY A 96 21.10 -14.84 1.80
CA GLY A 96 22.54 -14.57 1.79
C GLY A 96 22.97 -14.02 3.14
N SER A 97 24.27 -13.85 3.35
CA SER A 97 24.82 -13.33 4.61
C SER A 97 24.47 -11.86 4.86
N ASN A 98 24.20 -11.08 3.81
CA ASN A 98 23.97 -9.63 3.86
C ASN A 98 22.73 -9.18 3.07
N VAL A 99 21.74 -10.05 2.91
CA VAL A 99 20.49 -9.74 2.21
C VAL A 99 19.34 -9.87 3.19
N ASP A 100 18.80 -8.72 3.59
CA ASP A 100 17.62 -8.65 4.44
C ASP A 100 16.37 -8.92 3.62
N ILE A 101 15.31 -9.38 4.28
CA ILE A 101 13.98 -9.45 3.68
C ILE A 101 13.20 -8.25 4.17
N LEU A 102 12.71 -7.44 3.24
CA LEU A 102 11.92 -6.25 3.49
C LEU A 102 10.45 -6.50 3.17
N HIS A 103 9.58 -5.72 3.80
CA HIS A 103 8.17 -5.63 3.45
C HIS A 103 7.63 -4.23 3.73
N PHE A 104 6.44 -3.97 3.20
CA PHE A 104 5.71 -2.75 3.47
C PHE A 104 4.77 -2.95 4.66
N VAL A 105 4.70 -1.95 5.54
CA VAL A 105 3.77 -1.83 6.66
C VAL A 105 2.95 -0.56 6.46
N PRO A 106 1.61 -0.61 6.46
CA PRO A 106 0.80 0.56 6.23
C PRO A 106 0.87 1.53 7.41
N LEU A 107 1.13 2.80 7.10
CA LEU A 107 0.95 3.93 8.02
C LEU A 107 -0.44 4.55 7.86
N THR A 108 -1.00 4.53 6.66
CA THR A 108 -2.40 4.91 6.44
C THR A 108 -3.33 3.81 6.95
N LEU A 109 -4.21 4.18 7.89
CA LEU A 109 -5.16 3.26 8.53
C LEU A 109 -6.60 3.69 8.27
N ILE A 110 -7.07 3.45 7.04
CA ILE A 110 -8.43 3.76 6.59
C ILE A 110 -8.99 2.51 5.89
N PRO A 111 -10.20 2.03 6.21
CA PRO A 111 -10.73 0.83 5.59
C PRO A 111 -10.92 0.98 4.07
N PHE A 112 -10.68 -0.10 3.31
CA PHE A 112 -11.08 -0.14 1.92
C PHE A 112 -12.59 -0.37 1.80
N GLN A 113 -13.24 0.31 0.85
CA GLN A 113 -14.68 0.18 0.66
C GLN A 113 -15.05 -1.21 0.09
N ARG A 114 -15.51 -2.10 0.97
CA ARG A 114 -15.87 -3.50 0.66
C ARG A 114 -16.85 -3.65 -0.50
N LYS A 115 -17.78 -2.70 -0.66
CA LYS A 115 -18.78 -2.72 -1.75
C LYS A 115 -18.18 -2.58 -3.15
N LEU A 116 -16.95 -2.06 -3.26
CA LEU A 116 -16.24 -1.88 -4.53
C LEU A 116 -15.26 -3.01 -4.83
N ILE A 117 -15.30 -4.10 -4.05
CA ILE A 117 -14.38 -5.22 -4.18
C ILE A 117 -15.16 -6.44 -4.68
N VAL A 118 -14.79 -6.94 -5.85
CA VAL A 118 -15.29 -8.22 -6.36
C VAL A 118 -14.49 -9.34 -5.70
N ALA A 119 -14.96 -9.83 -4.55
CA ALA A 119 -14.20 -10.76 -3.71
C ALA A 119 -13.77 -12.04 -4.44
N ASP A 120 -14.50 -12.49 -5.45
CA ASP A 120 -14.16 -13.69 -6.23
C ASP A 120 -12.91 -13.52 -7.10
N MET A 121 -12.50 -12.28 -7.41
CA MET A 121 -11.25 -12.00 -8.13
C MET A 121 -10.03 -12.04 -7.22
N LEU A 122 -10.21 -11.98 -5.89
CA LEU A 122 -9.10 -12.01 -4.95
C LEU A 122 -8.68 -13.45 -4.65
N SER A 123 -7.37 -13.68 -4.68
CA SER A 123 -6.76 -14.87 -4.10
C SER A 123 -7.03 -14.98 -2.60
N SER A 124 -6.88 -16.18 -2.04
CA SER A 124 -7.00 -16.39 -0.60
C SER A 124 -6.02 -15.54 0.20
N GLN A 125 -4.81 -15.30 -0.33
CA GLN A 125 -3.80 -14.46 0.31
C GLN A 125 -4.20 -12.98 0.33
N GLU A 126 -4.80 -12.48 -0.75
CA GLU A 126 -5.28 -11.07 -0.82
C GLU A 126 -6.48 -10.84 0.10
N LYS A 127 -7.40 -11.82 0.18
CA LYS A 127 -8.51 -11.77 1.16
C LYS A 127 -7.99 -11.72 2.59
N GLU A 128 -7.04 -12.59 2.91
CA GLU A 128 -6.42 -12.62 4.25
C GLU A 128 -5.68 -11.32 4.56
N TYR A 129 -4.95 -10.77 3.58
CA TYR A 129 -4.28 -9.48 3.71
C TYR A 129 -5.29 -8.36 4.01
N LEU A 130 -6.39 -8.28 3.25
CA LEU A 130 -7.38 -7.23 3.44
C LEU A 130 -8.10 -7.34 4.79
N ASN A 131 -8.47 -8.57 5.19
CA ASN A 131 -9.09 -8.82 6.49
C ASN A 131 -8.14 -8.45 7.64
N SER A 132 -6.86 -8.83 7.51
CA SER A 132 -5.82 -8.44 8.46
C SER A 132 -5.63 -6.93 8.51
N TYR A 133 -5.61 -6.25 7.36
CA TYR A 133 -5.53 -4.79 7.28
C TYR A 133 -6.71 -4.12 7.97
N HIS A 134 -7.95 -4.53 7.68
CA HIS A 134 -9.14 -4.00 8.33
C HIS A 134 -9.13 -4.23 9.85
N LYS A 135 -8.63 -5.39 10.31
CA LYS A 135 -8.43 -5.64 11.73
C LYS A 135 -7.41 -4.67 12.34
N THR A 136 -6.28 -4.44 11.68
CA THR A 136 -5.29 -3.45 12.12
C THR A 136 -5.90 -2.04 12.19
N VAL A 137 -6.66 -1.63 11.19
CA VAL A 137 -7.37 -0.35 11.19
C VAL A 137 -8.31 -0.24 12.40
N TRP A 138 -9.13 -1.27 12.66
CA TRP A 138 -10.01 -1.28 13.82
C TRP A 138 -9.24 -1.18 15.14
N ASP A 139 -8.25 -2.04 15.34
CA ASP A 139 -7.49 -2.13 16.59
C ASP A 139 -6.70 -0.85 16.88
N SER A 140 -6.20 -0.18 15.84
CA SER A 140 -5.41 1.04 15.97
C SER A 140 -6.27 2.30 16.08
N VAL A 141 -7.38 2.40 15.33
CA VAL A 141 -8.17 3.64 15.25
C VAL A 141 -9.29 3.68 16.28
N SER A 142 -9.96 2.55 16.55
CA SER A 142 -11.10 2.53 17.48
C SER A 142 -10.80 3.08 18.88
N PRO A 143 -9.60 2.90 19.49
CA PRO A 143 -9.31 3.46 20.82
C PRO A 143 -9.35 5.00 20.86
N PHE A 144 -9.19 5.68 19.73
CA PHE A 144 -9.24 7.14 19.64
C PHE A 144 -10.67 7.69 19.45
N LEU A 145 -11.65 6.82 19.19
CA LEU A 145 -13.05 7.17 18.90
C LEU A 145 -14.01 6.78 20.04
N GLN A 146 -13.54 6.82 21.29
CA GLN A 146 -14.31 6.36 22.45
C GLN A 146 -15.18 7.44 23.10
N LYS A 147 -15.13 8.69 22.61
CA LYS A 147 -15.94 9.78 23.15
C LYS A 147 -17.36 9.72 22.61
N GLU A 148 -18.28 10.36 23.34
CA GLU A 148 -19.69 10.45 22.94
C GLU A 148 -19.87 11.10 21.56
N GLU A 149 -19.07 12.14 21.27
CA GLU A 149 -19.08 12.83 19.96
C GLU A 149 -18.64 11.95 18.79
N ASP A 150 -17.88 10.88 19.04
CA ASP A 150 -17.30 10.00 18.02
C ASP A 150 -18.14 8.76 17.72
N LYS A 151 -19.29 8.56 18.39
CA LYS A 151 -20.11 7.35 18.26
C LYS A 151 -20.44 6.97 16.82
N ILE A 152 -20.82 7.95 16.00
CA ILE A 152 -21.14 7.74 14.58
C ILE A 152 -19.90 7.23 13.82
N ALA A 153 -18.73 7.82 14.08
CA ALA A 153 -17.48 7.41 13.45
C ALA A 153 -17.05 6.02 13.90
N LEU A 154 -17.20 5.68 15.18
CA LEU A 154 -16.89 4.36 15.72
C LEU A 154 -17.79 3.26 15.12
N GLU A 155 -19.10 3.52 15.04
CA GLU A 155 -20.05 2.60 14.39
C GLU A 155 -19.75 2.42 12.91
N TRP A 156 -19.44 3.52 12.21
CA TRP A 156 -19.02 3.47 10.81
C TRP A 156 -17.73 2.65 10.64
N LEU A 157 -16.72 2.89 11.49
CA LEU A 157 -15.45 2.16 11.45
C LEU A 157 -15.70 0.67 11.64
N LYS A 158 -16.50 0.30 12.64
CA LYS A 158 -16.85 -1.09 12.96
C LYS A 158 -17.45 -1.82 11.76
N GLU A 159 -18.38 -1.18 11.04
CA GLU A 159 -19.01 -1.80 9.87
C GLU A 159 -18.04 -1.91 8.69
N ASN A 160 -17.21 -0.90 8.46
CA ASN A 160 -16.30 -0.85 7.32
C ASN A 160 -15.00 -1.66 7.53
N THR A 161 -14.67 -2.05 8.76
CA THR A 161 -13.54 -2.96 9.07
C THR A 161 -13.95 -4.43 9.22
N ARG A 162 -15.18 -4.79 8.85
CA ARG A 162 -15.59 -6.20 8.84
C ARG A 162 -14.78 -6.99 7.80
N PRO A 163 -14.53 -8.29 8.04
CA PRO A 163 -13.89 -9.13 7.03
C PRO A 163 -14.78 -9.22 5.78
N LEU A 164 -14.16 -9.41 4.61
CA LEU A 164 -14.86 -9.71 3.36
C LEU A 164 -15.68 -10.99 3.47
#